data_AF-A0A257WZD6-F1
#
_entry.id   AF-A0A257WZD6-F1
#
_cell.length_a   1.000
_cell.length_b   1.000
_cell.length_c   1.000
_cell.angle_alpha   90.00
_cell.angle_beta   90.00
_cell.angle_gamma   90.00
#
_symmetry.space_group_name_H-M   'P 1'
#
loop_
_entity.id
_entity.type
_entity.pdbx_description
1 polymer ?
#
loop_
_entity_poly.entity_id
_entity_poly.type
_entity_poly.pdbx_seq_one_letter_code
_entity_poly.pdbx_strand_id
1 'polypeptide(L)' 'MEEQNVIRSLSALAQEIRLRVFRALVVAGPDGMTPGALGEALGVAPTTLSF' A
#
# COMPACT_ATOMS: atom_id res chain seq x y z
N MET A 1 9.80 4.96 -18.22
CA MET A 1 10.37 5.02 -16.86
C MET A 1 11.80 4.53 -16.95
N GLU A 2 12.76 5.28 -16.40
CA GLU A 2 14.16 4.83 -16.30
C GLU A 2 14.27 3.58 -15.41
N GLU A 3 15.24 2.71 -15.70
CA GLU A 3 15.44 1.42 -15.02
C GLU A 3 15.50 1.56 -13.49
N GLN A 4 16.23 2.56 -13.00
CA GLN A 4 16.37 2.85 -11.58
C GLN A 4 15.02 3.17 -10.90
N ASN A 5 14.10 3.83 -11.61
CA ASN A 5 12.77 4.13 -11.08
C ASN A 5 11.89 2.88 -11.01
N VAL A 6 12.03 1.97 -11.99
CA VAL A 6 11.32 0.69 -11.99
C VAL A 6 11.80 -0.16 -10.82
N ILE A 7 13.12 -0.31 -10.66
CA ILE A 7 13.73 -1.07 -9.55
C ILE A 7 13.27 -0.52 -8.20
N ARG A 8 13.31 0.81 -8.02
CA ARG A 8 12.87 1.46 -6.77
C ARG A 8 11.39 1.21 -6.47
N SER A 9 10.53 1.29 -7.49
CA SER A 9 9.08 1.10 -7.33
C SER A 9 8.74 -0.34 -6.96
N LEU A 10 9.36 -1.32 -7.64
CA LEU A 10 9.16 -2.74 -7.31
C LEU A 10 9.72 -3.08 -5.93
N SER A 11 10.87 -2.52 -5.57
CA SER A 11 11.46 -2.69 -4.23
C SER A 11 10.56 -2.13 -3.12
N ALA A 12 9.87 -1.02 -3.38
CA ALA A 12 8.91 -0.46 -2.43
C ALA A 12 7.69 -1.36 -2.19
N LEU A 13 7.31 -2.17 -3.18
CA LEU A 13 6.20 -3.13 -3.10
C LEU A 13 6.63 -4.51 -2.57
N ALA A 14 7.94 -4.79 -2.46
CA ALA A 14 8.49 -6.08 -2.02
C ALA A 14 8.33 -6.35 -0.51
N GLN A 15 7.36 -5.71 0.14
CA GLN A 15 6.97 -5.96 1.52
C GLN A 15 5.49 -6.34 1.53
N GLU A 16 5.15 -7.45 2.19
CA GLU A 16 3.81 -8.04 2.17
C GLU A 16 2.70 -7.03 2.49
N ILE A 17 2.86 -6.26 3.57
CA ILE A 17 1.86 -5.26 3.96
C ILE A 17 1.74 -4.12 2.94
N ARG A 18 2.86 -3.66 2.37
CA ARG A 18 2.86 -2.58 1.36
C ARG A 18 2.18 -3.02 0.07
N LEU A 19 2.40 -4.28 -0.35
CA LEU A 19 1.70 -4.84 -1.49
C LEU A 19 0.19 -4.96 -1.24
N ARG A 20 -0.23 -5.38 -0.04
CA ARG A 20 -1.65 -5.44 0.34
C ARG A 20 -2.30 -4.06 0.35
N VAL A 21 -1.62 -3.07 0.93
CA VAL A 21 -2.07 -1.66 0.92
C VAL A 21 -2.22 -1.14 -0.51
N PHE A 22 -1.20 -1.32 -1.35
CA PHE A 22 -1.25 -0.90 -2.74
C PHE A 22 -2.43 -1.54 -3.47
N ARG A 23 -2.64 -2.85 -3.34
CA ARG A 23 -3.76 -3.56 -3.97
C ARG A 23 -5.12 -3.06 -3.48
N ALA A 24 -5.26 -2.81 -2.17
CA ALA A 24 -6.49 -2.27 -1.61
C ALA A 24 -6.83 -0.88 -2.20
N LEU A 25 -5.82 -0.01 -2.34
CA LEU A 25 -5.99 1.31 -2.94
C LEU A 25 -6.28 1.24 -4.45
N VAL A 26 -5.69 0.29 -5.18
CA VAL A 26 -6.00 0.06 -6.60
C VAL A 26 -7.47 -0.33 -6.78
N VAL A 27 -8.01 -1.15 -5.88
CA VAL A 27 -9.43 -1.55 -5.91
C VAL A 27 -10.34 -0.38 -5.51
N ALA A 28 -9.95 0.41 -4.51
CA ALA A 28 -10.70 1.60 -4.09
C ALA A 28 -10.72 2.70 -5.17
N GLY A 29 -9.69 2.75 -6.01
CA GLY A 29 -9.63 3.70 -7.12
C GLY A 29 -9.62 5.16 -6.64
N PRO A 30 -10.24 6.07 -7.40
CA PRO A 30 -10.25 7.51 -7.08
C PRO A 30 -10.88 7.88 -5.74
N ASP A 31 -11.82 7.07 -5.25
CA ASP A 31 -12.48 7.30 -3.96
C ASP A 31 -11.53 7.10 -2.79
N GLY A 32 -10.48 6.29 -3.00
CA GLY A 32 -9.45 6.01 -2.01
C GLY A 32 -9.99 5.33 -0.76
N MET A 33 -9.18 5.31 0.29
CA MET A 33 -9.58 4.77 1.58
C MET A 33 -8.85 5.49 2.70
N THR A 34 -9.53 5.71 3.83
CA THR A 34 -8.91 6.30 5.01
C THR A 34 -7.94 5.30 5.66
N PRO A 35 -6.90 5.75 6.37
CA PRO A 35 -5.98 4.84 7.06
C PRO A 35 -6.68 3.90 8.05
N GLY A 36 -7.74 4.36 8.73
CA GLY A 36 -8.53 3.53 9.64
C GLY A 36 -9.26 2.40 8.92
N ALA A 37 -9.99 2.72 7.85
CA ALA A 37 -10.69 1.72 7.03
C ALA A 37 -9.71 0.73 6.36
N LEU A 38 -8.53 1.22 5.95
CA LEU A 38 -7.46 0.38 5.41
C LEU A 38 -6.90 -0.59 6.46
N GLY A 39 -6.67 -0.11 7.68
CA GLY A 39 -6.21 -0.94 8.79
C GLY A 39 -7.22 -2.03 9.15
N GLU A 40 -8.50 -1.66 9.20
CA GLU A 40 -9.61 -2.59 9.46
C GLU A 40 -9.73 -3.65 8.35
N ALA A 41 -9.74 -3.24 7.09
CA ALA A 41 -9.84 -4.15 5.94
C ALA A 41 -8.66 -5.13 5.84
N LEU A 42 -7.47 -4.71 6.29
CA LEU A 42 -6.26 -5.54 6.27
C LEU A 42 -6.00 -6.30 7.58
N GLY A 43 -6.79 -6.07 8.62
CA GLY A 43 -6.64 -6.69 9.94
C GLY A 43 -5.31 -6.34 10.62
N VAL A 44 -4.82 -5.10 10.43
CA VAL A 44 -3.53 -4.65 11.00
C VAL A 44 -3.71 -3.53 12.01
N ALA A 45 -2.75 -3.41 12.93
CA ALA A 45 -2.73 -2.32 13.90
C ALA A 45 -2.52 -0.97 13.18
N PRO A 46 -3.12 0.13 13.69
CA PRO A 46 -2.97 1.46 13.07
C PRO A 46 -1.51 1.91 12.91
N THR A 47 -0.64 1.53 13.85
CA THR A 47 0.80 1.84 13.81
C THR A 47 1.52 1.19 12.65
N THR A 48 0.97 0.09 12.11
CA THR A 48 1.48 -0.61 10.92
C THR A 48 1.11 0.11 9.62
N LEU A 49 0.57 1.32 9.64
CA LEU A 49 0.35 2.14 8.44
C LEU A 49 1.06 3.50 8.49
N SER A 50 1.80 3.80 9.57
CA SER A 50 2.37 5.13 9.84
C SER A 50 3.80 5.34 9.30
N PHE A 51 4.21 4.60 8.27
CA PHE A 51 5.57 4.62 7.71
C PHE A 51 5.76 5.59 6.54
#